data_AF-A0A4Q3SKL9-F1
#
_entry.id   AF-A0A4Q3SKL9-F1
#
_cell.length_a   1.000
_cell.length_b   1.000
_cell.length_c   1.000
_cell.angle_alpha   90.00
_cell.angle_beta   90.00
_cell.angle_gamma   90.00
#
_symmetry.space_group_name_H-M   'P 1'
#
loop_
_entity.id
_entity.type
_entity.pdbx_description
1 polymer ?
#
loop_
_entity_poly.entity_id
_entity_poly.type
_entity_poly.pdbx_seq_one_letter_code
_entity_poly.pdbx_strand_id
1 'polypeptide(L)'
;MQRRVSRFRQPRFSSGRESFWHARRFSSARAPWGRILMAMALLGAMAAGSAWLLRDRLSPRTPQAPRAATLEGASAGQAAGPALQRSSLREGPGSLQERLDAIAALHGEPIGIAVADVGAGWAVSVAGDHFFPQQSVSKTWVALAVLDAIDRGDLDLKSQVTMTFADRSVFN
;
A
#
# COMPACT_ATOMS: atom_id res chain seq x y z
N MET A 1 31.67 11.25 44.57
CA MET A 1 32.33 12.56 44.34
C MET A 1 31.73 13.18 43.08
N GLN A 2 31.21 14.40 43.25
CA GLN A 2 30.87 15.50 42.31
C GLN A 2 30.95 15.25 40.78
N ARG A 3 30.06 15.78 39.93
CA ARG A 3 29.88 17.23 39.75
C ARG A 3 28.51 17.62 39.17
N ARG A 4 27.97 18.67 39.78
CA ARG A 4 26.83 19.51 39.42
C ARG A 4 27.35 20.69 38.58
N VAL A 5 26.72 21.01 37.44
CA VAL A 5 27.04 22.18 36.59
C VAL A 5 25.70 22.67 36.02
N SER A 6 24.98 23.55 36.73
CA SER A 6 25.03 25.02 36.76
C SER A 6 23.97 25.65 35.85
N ARG A 7 22.86 26.08 36.45
CA ARG A 7 21.83 26.92 35.83
C ARG A 7 22.42 28.27 35.46
N PHE A 8 22.29 28.67 34.19
CA PHE A 8 22.61 30.02 33.76
C PHE A 8 21.45 30.98 34.10
N ARG A 9 21.81 32.03 34.83
CA ARG A 9 20.94 33.11 35.31
C ARG A 9 21.04 34.27 34.31
N GLN A 10 19.93 34.67 33.70
CA GLN A 10 19.84 35.83 32.82
C GLN A 10 20.02 37.14 33.62
N PRO A 11 20.79 38.13 33.13
CA PRO A 11 20.84 39.45 33.74
C PRO A 11 19.64 40.30 33.31
N ARG A 12 18.99 40.94 34.30
CA ARG A 12 18.13 42.11 34.10
C ARG A 12 19.01 43.33 33.88
N PHE A 13 18.71 44.13 32.86
CA PHE A 13 19.15 45.52 32.80
C PHE A 13 17.93 46.43 32.66
N SER A 14 17.89 47.40 33.57
CA SER A 14 16.86 48.41 33.77
C SER A 14 17.20 49.71 33.05
N SER A 15 16.14 50.39 32.61
CA SER A 15 15.96 51.85 32.58
C SER A 15 17.10 52.74 32.06
N GLY A 16 16.87 53.34 30.90
CA GLY A 16 17.53 54.57 30.47
C GLY A 16 16.49 55.47 29.80
N ARG A 17 16.23 56.61 30.42
CA ARG A 17 15.18 57.58 30.12
C ARG A 17 15.81 58.79 29.41
N GLU A 18 14.97 59.53 28.68
CA GLU A 18 15.10 60.95 28.29
C GLU A 18 15.87 61.33 27.00
N SER A 19 15.43 62.47 26.48
CA SER A 19 15.98 63.34 25.42
C SER A 19 15.53 63.08 23.98
N PHE A 20 15.13 64.06 23.17
CA PHE A 20 14.77 65.47 23.37
C PHE A 20 14.20 65.97 22.02
N TRP A 21 13.22 66.88 22.08
CA TRP A 21 12.94 67.96 21.11
C TRP A 21 12.12 67.78 19.81
N HIS A 22 11.13 68.68 19.76
CA HIS A 22 10.60 69.49 18.64
C HIS A 22 9.66 68.86 17.61
N ALA A 23 8.37 69.10 17.89
CA ALA A 23 7.32 69.23 16.90
C ALA A 23 7.68 70.29 15.85
N ARG A 24 7.82 69.86 14.60
CA ARG A 24 7.68 70.70 13.41
C ARG A 24 6.40 70.29 12.70
N ARG A 25 5.38 71.15 12.76
CA ARG A 25 4.24 71.09 11.83
C ARG A 25 4.73 71.57 10.47
N PHE A 26 4.71 70.70 9.48
CA PHE A 26 4.72 71.10 8.07
C PHE A 26 3.67 70.30 7.30
N SER A 27 3.03 71.04 6.41
CA SER A 27 1.87 70.80 5.55
C SER A 27 1.77 69.43 4.87
N SER A 28 0.54 68.94 4.76
CA SER A 28 0.11 67.79 3.99
C SER A 28 0.31 67.99 2.47
N ALA A 29 1.39 67.45 1.94
CA ALA A 29 1.49 67.11 0.52
C ALA A 29 0.83 65.75 0.29
N ARG A 30 -0.16 65.69 -0.61
CA ARG A 30 -0.82 64.45 -1.02
C ARG A 30 0.20 63.51 -1.68
N ALA A 31 0.64 62.49 -0.95
CA ALA A 31 1.46 61.42 -1.49
C ALA A 31 0.63 60.50 -2.43
N PRO A 32 1.24 59.85 -3.44
CA PRO A 32 0.52 59.01 -4.40
C PRO A 32 0.35 57.58 -3.85
N TRP A 33 -0.46 57.43 -2.81
CA TRP A 33 -0.73 56.15 -2.13
C TRP A 33 -1.33 55.09 -3.07
N GLY A 34 -1.96 55.49 -4.18
CA GLY A 34 -2.54 54.56 -5.15
C GLY A 34 -1.53 53.64 -5.84
N ARG A 35 -0.28 54.10 -6.08
CA ARG A 35 0.72 53.29 -6.80
C ARG A 35 1.47 52.32 -5.86
N ILE A 36 1.60 52.68 -4.59
CA ILE A 36 2.27 51.85 -3.57
C ILE A 36 1.36 50.68 -3.14
N LEU A 37 0.04 50.93 -3.02
CA LEU A 37 -0.92 49.86 -2.69
C LEU A 37 -1.07 48.83 -3.82
N MET A 38 -0.92 49.25 -5.09
CA MET A 38 -0.98 48.32 -6.24
C MET A 38 0.28 47.46 -6.38
N ALA A 39 1.46 47.98 -6.03
CA ALA A 39 2.71 47.22 -6.00
C ALA A 39 2.75 46.17 -4.87
N MET A 40 2.15 46.48 -3.71
CA MET A 40 2.03 45.52 -2.60
C MET A 40 1.02 44.40 -2.88
N ALA A 41 -0.05 44.67 -3.63
CA ALA A 41 -1.00 43.63 -4.06
C ALA A 41 -0.37 42.64 -5.06
N LEU A 42 0.49 43.10 -5.97
CA LEU A 42 1.17 42.25 -6.95
C LEU A 42 2.31 41.40 -6.32
N LEU A 43 3.03 41.91 -5.31
CA LEU A 43 4.00 41.08 -4.56
C LEU A 43 3.32 40.04 -3.65
N GLY A 44 2.15 40.34 -3.09
CA GLY A 44 1.37 39.38 -2.28
C GLY A 44 0.88 38.18 -3.09
N ALA A 45 0.48 38.41 -4.35
CA ALA A 45 0.02 37.34 -5.24
C ALA A 45 1.14 36.36 -5.68
N MET A 46 2.38 36.85 -5.88
CA MET A 46 3.53 35.99 -6.22
C MET A 46 4.08 35.19 -5.02
N ALA A 47 3.97 35.73 -3.79
CA ALA A 47 4.33 34.99 -2.58
C ALA A 47 3.28 33.92 -2.21
N ALA A 48 2.00 34.18 -2.49
CA ALA A 48 0.93 33.19 -2.28
C ALA A 48 0.99 32.02 -3.29
N GLY A 49 1.37 32.28 -4.55
CA GLY A 49 1.49 31.24 -5.57
C GLY A 49 2.69 30.29 -5.36
N SER A 50 3.83 30.82 -4.92
CA SER A 50 5.02 30.00 -4.62
C SER A 50 4.86 29.19 -3.33
N ALA A 51 4.13 29.71 -2.33
CA ALA A 51 3.77 28.98 -1.12
C ALA A 51 2.81 27.81 -1.39
N TRP A 52 1.92 27.91 -2.37
CA TRP A 52 1.06 26.79 -2.80
C TRP A 52 1.87 25.69 -3.52
N LEU A 53 2.79 26.07 -4.42
CA LEU A 53 3.66 25.13 -5.13
C LEU A 53 4.67 24.41 -4.23
N LEU A 54 5.09 25.04 -3.12
CA LEU A 54 6.04 24.44 -2.17
C LEU A 54 5.35 23.64 -1.04
N ARG A 55 4.06 23.88 -0.78
CA ARG A 55 3.28 23.14 0.22
C ARG A 55 3.03 21.69 -0.17
N ASP A 56 2.83 21.40 -1.45
CA ASP A 56 2.69 20.02 -1.94
C ASP A 56 4.00 19.23 -1.89
N ARG A 57 5.15 19.93 -1.92
CA ARG A 57 6.49 19.31 -1.89
C ARG A 57 6.98 18.99 -0.48
N LEU A 58 6.48 19.73 0.52
CA LEU A 58 6.91 19.62 1.92
C LEU A 58 5.82 19.09 2.86
N SER A 59 4.61 18.83 2.35
CA SER A 59 3.61 18.10 3.12
C SER A 59 4.22 16.76 3.52
N PRO A 60 4.36 16.45 4.82
CA PRO A 60 4.78 15.13 5.23
C PRO A 60 3.78 14.16 4.61
N ARG A 61 4.26 13.33 3.67
CA ARG A 61 3.50 12.16 3.24
C ARG A 61 3.30 11.36 4.51
N THR A 62 2.12 11.48 5.11
CA THR A 62 1.68 10.50 6.09
C THR A 62 1.85 9.17 5.37
N PRO A 63 2.69 8.25 5.87
CA PRO A 63 2.73 6.92 5.29
C PRO A 63 1.29 6.44 5.34
N GLN A 64 0.65 6.30 4.19
CA GLN A 64 -0.52 5.45 4.12
C GLN A 64 0.04 4.09 4.54
N ALA A 65 -0.18 3.72 5.80
CA ALA A 65 0.00 2.34 6.22
C ALA A 65 -0.71 1.53 5.14
N PRO A 66 -0.07 0.49 4.57
CA PRO A 66 -0.76 -0.38 3.64
C PRO A 66 -2.06 -0.71 4.33
N ARG A 67 -3.19 -0.39 3.68
CA ARG A 67 -4.48 -0.83 4.17
C ARG A 67 -4.34 -2.34 4.13
N ALA A 68 -3.97 -2.92 5.27
CA ALA A 68 -4.04 -4.35 5.46
C ALA A 68 -5.47 -4.63 5.06
N ALA A 69 -5.65 -5.27 3.91
CA ALA A 69 -6.91 -5.88 3.61
C ALA A 69 -7.12 -6.77 4.82
N THR A 70 -8.01 -6.34 5.72
CA THR A 70 -8.54 -7.24 6.72
C THR A 70 -9.12 -8.35 5.86
N LEU A 71 -8.38 -9.45 5.76
CA LEU A 71 -8.95 -10.72 5.35
C LEU A 71 -9.86 -11.06 6.53
N GLU A 72 -11.00 -10.36 6.63
CA GLU A 72 -12.15 -10.92 7.30
C GLU A 72 -12.28 -12.30 6.67
N GLY A 73 -12.09 -13.33 7.49
CA GLY A 73 -12.16 -14.71 7.04
C GLY A 73 -13.47 -14.86 6.30
N ALA A 74 -13.38 -14.80 4.98
CA ALA A 74 -14.52 -14.98 4.12
C ALA A 74 -15.04 -16.35 4.51
N SER A 75 -16.23 -16.38 5.11
CA SER A 75 -16.94 -17.61 5.33
C SER A 75 -16.94 -18.31 3.97
N ALA A 76 -16.42 -19.54 3.92
CA ALA A 76 -16.25 -20.32 2.70
C ALA A 76 -17.59 -20.73 2.04
N GLY A 77 -18.66 -19.96 2.28
CA GLY A 77 -19.97 -20.08 1.68
C GLY A 77 -20.28 -18.83 0.86
N GLN A 78 -20.50 -19.04 -0.44
CA GLN A 78 -21.00 -18.04 -1.40
C GLN A 78 -20.07 -16.86 -1.76
N ALA A 79 -18.88 -17.16 -2.26
CA ALA A 79 -18.45 -16.45 -3.46
C ALA A 79 -18.88 -17.31 -4.65
N ALA A 80 -19.95 -16.93 -5.35
CA ALA A 80 -20.24 -17.47 -6.66
C ALA A 80 -19.14 -16.97 -7.61
N GLY A 81 -17.99 -17.63 -7.57
CA GLY A 81 -16.94 -17.44 -8.55
C GLY A 81 -17.50 -17.69 -9.96
N PRO A 82 -16.85 -17.17 -11.01
CA PRO A 82 -17.22 -17.52 -12.38
C PRO A 82 -17.36 -19.03 -12.47
N ALA A 83 -18.45 -19.50 -13.08
CA ALA A 83 -18.71 -20.92 -13.22
C ALA A 83 -17.44 -21.58 -13.77
N LEU A 84 -16.77 -22.36 -12.95
CA LEU A 84 -15.54 -23.03 -13.36
C LEU A 84 -15.94 -23.95 -14.50
N GLN A 85 -15.53 -23.57 -15.71
CA GLN A 85 -15.85 -24.34 -16.90
C GLN A 85 -15.20 -25.71 -16.70
N ARG A 86 -16.04 -26.74 -16.52
CA ARG A 86 -15.58 -28.10 -16.29
C ARG A 86 -14.62 -28.50 -17.40
N SER A 87 -13.50 -29.09 -17.01
CA SER A 87 -12.49 -29.63 -17.93
C SER A 87 -13.19 -30.47 -18.99
N SER A 88 -12.98 -30.14 -20.26
CA SER A 88 -13.52 -30.86 -21.42
C SER A 88 -12.84 -32.22 -21.66
N LEU A 89 -12.22 -32.79 -20.61
CA LEU A 89 -11.48 -34.04 -20.68
C LEU A 89 -12.46 -35.21 -20.58
N ARG A 90 -12.21 -36.26 -21.38
CA ARG A 90 -12.99 -37.50 -21.33
C ARG A 90 -12.67 -38.26 -20.05
N GLU A 91 -13.52 -39.23 -19.72
CA GLU A 91 -13.19 -40.20 -18.67
C GLU A 91 -11.96 -41.01 -19.06
N GLY A 92 -11.06 -41.19 -18.08
CA GLY A 92 -9.87 -42.02 -18.24
C GLY A 92 -10.13 -43.52 -18.05
N PRO A 93 -9.06 -44.33 -18.05
CA PRO A 93 -9.17 -45.78 -17.90
C PRO A 93 -9.82 -46.21 -16.58
N GLY A 94 -10.84 -47.06 -16.64
CA GLY A 94 -11.55 -47.55 -15.44
C GLY A 94 -10.65 -48.27 -14.43
N SER A 95 -9.66 -49.02 -14.90
CA SER A 95 -8.69 -49.69 -14.02
C SER A 95 -7.82 -48.71 -13.21
N LEU A 96 -7.58 -47.50 -13.73
CA LEU A 96 -6.89 -46.45 -12.98
C LEU A 96 -7.85 -45.84 -11.94
N GLN A 97 -9.10 -45.57 -12.31
CA GLN A 97 -10.11 -45.07 -11.38
C GLN A 97 -10.28 -46.01 -10.18
N GLU A 98 -10.48 -47.31 -10.42
CA GLU A 98 -10.61 -48.34 -9.37
C GLU A 98 -9.41 -48.33 -8.41
N ARG A 99 -8.19 -48.15 -8.94
CA ARG A 99 -6.98 -48.11 -8.14
C ARG A 99 -6.88 -46.83 -7.30
N LEU A 100 -7.31 -45.68 -7.82
CA LEU A 100 -7.35 -44.44 -7.06
C LEU A 100 -8.40 -44.50 -5.95
N ASP A 101 -9.57 -45.09 -6.23
CA ASP A 101 -10.62 -45.32 -5.23
C ASP A 101 -10.11 -46.20 -4.08
N ALA A 102 -9.40 -47.28 -4.41
CA ALA A 102 -8.76 -48.16 -3.41
C ALA A 102 -7.72 -47.42 -2.56
N ILE A 103 -6.92 -46.53 -3.15
CA ILE A 103 -5.95 -45.71 -2.40
C ILE A 103 -6.67 -44.73 -1.47
N ALA A 104 -7.73 -44.08 -1.95
CA ALA A 104 -8.48 -43.12 -1.16
C ALA A 104 -9.18 -43.78 0.04
N ALA A 105 -9.72 -44.99 -0.13
CA ALA A 105 -10.35 -45.74 0.95
C ALA A 105 -9.38 -46.06 2.11
N LEU A 106 -8.07 -46.20 1.83
CA LEU A 106 -7.06 -46.51 2.87
C LEU A 106 -6.74 -45.32 3.78
N HIS A 107 -7.03 -44.09 3.34
CA HIS A 107 -6.59 -42.88 4.02
C HIS A 107 -7.39 -42.55 5.29
N GLY A 108 -8.58 -43.13 5.48
CA GLY A 108 -9.43 -42.95 6.67
C GLY A 108 -10.03 -41.55 6.83
N GLU A 109 -9.68 -40.60 5.96
CA GLU A 109 -10.16 -39.21 5.92
C GLU A 109 -10.47 -38.81 4.47
N PRO A 110 -11.31 -37.77 4.25
CA PRO A 110 -11.57 -37.28 2.90
C PRO A 110 -10.29 -36.77 2.22
N ILE A 111 -9.95 -37.37 1.08
CA ILE A 111 -8.87 -36.90 0.21
C ILE A 111 -9.38 -36.61 -1.20
N GLY A 112 -8.74 -35.68 -1.89
CA GLY A 112 -8.98 -35.39 -3.29
C GLY A 112 -7.80 -35.85 -4.13
N ILE A 113 -8.08 -36.54 -5.23
CA ILE A 113 -7.07 -36.95 -6.22
C ILE A 113 -7.58 -36.52 -7.60
N ALA A 114 -6.73 -35.88 -8.39
CA ALA A 114 -7.00 -35.59 -9.79
C ALA A 114 -5.79 -35.97 -10.64
N VAL A 115 -6.00 -36.81 -11.64
CA VAL A 115 -4.97 -37.21 -12.61
C VAL A 115 -5.51 -36.95 -14.00
N ALA A 116 -4.72 -36.26 -14.82
CA ALA A 116 -5.06 -35.98 -16.21
C ALA A 116 -3.90 -36.38 -17.11
N ASP A 117 -4.23 -37.04 -18.22
CA ASP A 117 -3.33 -37.18 -19.35
C ASP A 117 -3.68 -36.09 -20.37
N VAL A 118 -2.81 -35.08 -20.44
CA VAL A 118 -3.01 -33.92 -21.32
C VAL A 118 -2.86 -34.31 -22.80
N GLY A 119 -2.05 -35.31 -23.13
CA GLY A 119 -1.83 -35.76 -24.50
C GLY A 119 -2.99 -36.60 -25.03
N ALA A 120 -3.50 -37.51 -24.21
CA ALA A 120 -4.63 -38.39 -24.57
C ALA A 120 -6.01 -37.75 -24.31
N GLY A 121 -6.05 -36.62 -23.60
CA GLY A 121 -7.25 -35.82 -23.39
C GLY A 121 -8.27 -36.47 -22.45
N TRP A 122 -7.80 -37.16 -21.42
CA TRP A 122 -8.66 -37.79 -20.40
C TRP A 122 -8.25 -37.43 -18.98
N ALA A 123 -9.18 -37.56 -18.03
CA ALA A 123 -8.94 -37.40 -16.62
C ALA A 123 -9.69 -38.45 -15.77
N VAL A 124 -9.16 -38.73 -14.59
CA VAL A 124 -9.79 -39.51 -13.52
C VAL A 124 -9.66 -38.74 -12.21
N SER A 125 -10.62 -38.91 -11.31
CA SER A 125 -10.58 -38.18 -10.03
C SER A 125 -11.29 -38.92 -8.91
N VAL A 126 -10.84 -38.65 -7.69
CA VAL A 126 -11.54 -38.98 -6.44
C VAL A 126 -11.92 -37.66 -5.79
N ALA A 127 -13.20 -37.51 -5.44
CA ALA A 127 -13.76 -36.27 -4.88
C ALA A 127 -13.42 -35.02 -5.71
N GLY A 128 -13.46 -35.13 -7.05
CA GLY A 128 -13.03 -34.08 -7.97
C GLY A 128 -13.80 -32.75 -7.87
N ASP A 129 -15.04 -32.80 -7.40
CA ASP A 129 -15.89 -31.62 -7.19
C ASP A 129 -15.87 -31.10 -5.74
N HIS A 130 -15.09 -31.73 -4.84
CA HIS A 130 -14.94 -31.26 -3.46
C HIS A 130 -13.88 -30.15 -3.35
N PHE A 131 -14.15 -29.18 -2.47
CA PHE A 131 -13.19 -28.13 -2.15
C PHE A 131 -12.24 -28.55 -1.03
N PHE A 132 -10.95 -28.34 -1.26
CA PHE A 132 -9.89 -28.58 -0.28
C PHE A 132 -9.11 -27.28 0.00
N PRO A 133 -8.60 -27.08 1.24
CA PRO A 133 -7.77 -25.94 1.55
C PRO A 133 -6.48 -25.99 0.72
N GLN A 134 -6.24 -24.95 -0.09
CA GLN A 134 -5.10 -24.94 -1.01
C GLN A 134 -3.75 -24.72 -0.30
N GLN A 135 -3.75 -24.11 0.89
CA GLN A 135 -2.52 -23.73 1.59
C GLN A 135 -1.55 -23.02 0.63
N SER A 136 -0.26 -23.36 0.65
CA SER A 136 0.73 -22.76 -0.24
C SER A 136 0.55 -23.09 -1.74
N VAL A 137 -0.34 -24.00 -2.14
CA VAL A 137 -0.67 -24.23 -3.57
C VAL A 137 -1.22 -22.96 -4.20
N SER A 138 -1.89 -22.10 -3.42
CA SER A 138 -2.41 -20.80 -3.84
C SER A 138 -1.36 -19.88 -4.49
N LYS A 139 -0.07 -20.04 -4.15
CA LYS A 139 1.02 -19.26 -4.75
C LYS A 139 1.17 -19.51 -6.24
N THR A 140 0.75 -20.67 -6.74
CA THR A 140 0.69 -20.96 -8.19
C THR A 140 -0.23 -19.96 -8.89
N TRP A 141 -1.42 -19.73 -8.34
CA TRP A 141 -2.39 -18.77 -8.90
C TRP A 141 -1.89 -17.33 -8.80
N VAL A 142 -1.24 -16.97 -7.69
CA VAL A 142 -0.61 -15.65 -7.53
C VAL A 142 0.48 -15.44 -8.58
N ALA A 143 1.34 -16.44 -8.81
CA ALA A 143 2.40 -16.36 -9.81
C ALA A 143 1.83 -16.24 -11.22
N LEU A 144 0.79 -17.01 -11.57
CA LEU A 144 0.12 -16.90 -12.87
C LEU A 144 -0.48 -15.51 -13.09
N ALA A 145 -1.11 -14.91 -12.07
CA ALA A 145 -1.65 -13.55 -12.18
C ALA A 145 -0.54 -12.50 -12.36
N VAL A 146 0.62 -12.67 -11.72
CA VAL A 146 1.78 -11.79 -11.92
C VAL A 146 2.36 -11.94 -13.33
N LEU A 147 2.49 -13.18 -13.82
CA LEU A 147 2.98 -13.44 -15.18
C LEU A 147 2.02 -12.87 -16.24
N ASP A 148 0.72 -13.01 -16.05
CA ASP A 148 -0.30 -12.40 -16.91
C ASP A 148 -0.20 -10.85 -16.92
N ALA A 149 0.01 -10.23 -15.76
CA ALA A 149 0.26 -8.79 -15.68
C ALA A 149 1.57 -8.37 -16.39
N ILE A 150 2.60 -9.21 -16.37
CA ILE A 150 3.84 -8.98 -17.15
C ILE A 150 3.56 -9.06 -18.64
N ASP A 151 2.81 -10.07 -19.10
CA ASP A 151 2.45 -10.24 -20.52
C ASP A 151 1.63 -9.04 -21.06
N ARG A 152 0.79 -8.43 -20.22
CA ARG A 152 0.07 -7.19 -20.54
C ARG A 152 0.93 -5.93 -20.49
N GLY A 153 2.16 -6.01 -19.98
CA GLY A 153 3.05 -4.87 -19.78
C GLY A 153 2.73 -4.01 -18.55
N ASP A 154 1.89 -4.50 -17.63
CA ASP A 154 1.55 -3.80 -16.38
C ASP A 154 2.66 -3.93 -15.32
N LEU A 155 3.47 -5.00 -15.41
CA LEU A 155 4.61 -5.30 -14.55
C LEU A 155 5.83 -5.70 -15.37
N ASP A 156 7.02 -5.58 -14.79
CA ASP A 156 8.26 -6.10 -15.38
C ASP A 156 8.88 -7.15 -14.45
N LEU A 157 9.21 -8.32 -15.01
CA LEU A 157 9.89 -9.42 -14.31
C LEU A 157 11.23 -9.00 -13.69
N LYS A 158 11.90 -7.98 -14.25
CA LYS A 158 13.17 -7.46 -13.76
C LYS A 158 13.01 -6.38 -12.69
N SER A 159 11.78 -6.02 -12.32
CA SER A 159 11.49 -5.05 -11.27
C SER A 159 12.12 -5.49 -9.95
N GLN A 160 12.91 -4.61 -9.35
CA GLN A 160 13.45 -4.83 -8.02
C GLN A 160 12.39 -4.51 -6.97
N VAL A 161 12.23 -5.38 -5.98
CA VAL A 161 11.33 -5.18 -4.84
C VAL A 161 12.18 -5.06 -3.58
N THR A 162 12.02 -3.97 -2.84
CA THR A 162 12.66 -3.80 -1.52
C THR A 162 11.81 -4.50 -0.46
N MET A 163 12.40 -5.47 0.23
CA MET A 163 11.76 -6.15 1.36
C MET A 163 12.35 -5.65 2.68
N THR A 164 11.49 -5.28 3.61
CA THR A 164 11.85 -4.81 4.95
C THR A 164 11.50 -5.85 6.02
N PHE A 165 11.93 -5.61 7.26
CA PHE A 165 11.51 -6.46 8.39
C PHE A 165 10.00 -6.45 8.63
N ALA A 166 9.31 -5.36 8.28
CA ALA A 166 7.87 -5.24 8.44
C ALA A 166 7.09 -6.14 7.46
N ASP A 167 7.72 -6.60 6.38
CA ASP A 167 7.10 -7.44 5.34
C ASP A 167 7.18 -8.94 5.65
N ARG A 168 7.75 -9.32 6.80
CA ARG A 168 7.88 -10.73 7.19
C ARG A 168 6.56 -11.25 7.75
N SER A 169 6.05 -12.33 7.17
CA SER A 169 4.95 -13.11 7.76
C SER A 169 5.49 -13.97 8.92
N VAL A 170 5.72 -13.36 10.09
CA VAL A 170 6.07 -14.13 11.29
C VAL A 170 4.78 -14.46 12.02
N PHE A 171 4.41 -15.73 12.03
CA PHE A 171 3.48 -16.25 13.03
C PHE A 171 4.30 -16.37 14.33
N ASN A 172 4.04 -15.48 15.28
CA ASN A 172 4.49 -15.61 16.67
C ASN A 172 3.45 -16.43 17.42
#